data_AF-A0A0R1SEH5-F1
#
_entry.id   AF-A0A0R1SEH5-F1
#
_cell.length_a   1.000
_cell.length_b   1.000
_cell.length_c   1.000
_cell.angle_alpha   90.00
_cell.angle_beta   90.00
_cell.angle_gamma   90.00
#
_symmetry.space_group_name_H-M   'P 1'
#
loop_
_entity.id
_entity.type
_entity.pdbx_description
1 polymer ?
#
loop_
_entity_poly.entity_id
_entity_poly.type
_entity_poly.pdbx_seq_one_letter_code
_entity_poly.pdbx_strand_id
1 'polypeptide(L)'
;MGGMTMFYLNSHYPNLFAATLYVSSQWDVEQLEKLKNQKFFYIASAGDQNASTGQRNLMKMLKQDHQKYSQTTLDANLSPSEKNTAVNQLLDKNRQANFITWKAGTVMKYSDKPIEHNASFDFGYTIPSVRNWLFNQSK
;
A
#
# COMPACT_ATOMS: atom_id res chain seq x y z
N MET A 1 -3.04 2.29 13.98
CA MET A 1 -1.77 2.62 14.67
C MET A 1 -0.54 1.90 14.09
N GLY A 2 -0.54 0.59 13.88
CA GLY A 2 0.68 -0.14 13.44
C GLY A 2 1.37 0.39 12.18
N GLY A 3 0.61 0.90 11.21
CA GLY A 3 1.15 1.53 10.01
C GLY A 3 2.00 2.79 10.27
N MET A 4 1.60 3.61 11.24
CA MET A 4 2.31 4.84 11.63
C MET A 4 3.66 4.50 12.28
N THR A 5 3.67 3.52 13.17
CA THR A 5 4.91 2.99 13.77
C THR A 5 5.84 2.49 12.68
N MET A 6 5.31 1.81 11.68
CA MET A 6 6.12 1.27 10.61
C MET A 6 6.70 2.37 9.71
N PHE A 7 5.94 3.42 9.40
CA PHE A 7 6.46 4.60 8.71
C PHE A 7 7.59 5.28 9.48
N TYR A 8 7.41 5.48 10.78
CA TYR A 8 8.44 6.03 11.66
C TYR A 8 9.73 5.19 11.60
N LEU A 9 9.61 3.87 11.79
CA LEU A 9 10.78 2.97 11.78
C LEU A 9 11.47 2.96 10.42
N ASN A 10 10.73 2.90 9.32
CA ASN A 10 11.31 2.92 7.98
C ASN A 10 11.94 4.28 7.62
N SER A 11 11.46 5.39 8.18
CA SER A 11 12.09 6.70 7.99
C SER A 11 13.37 6.86 8.82
N HIS A 12 13.37 6.43 10.09
CA HIS A 12 14.52 6.62 10.96
C HIS A 12 15.59 5.52 10.79
N TYR A 13 15.17 4.30 10.47
CA TYR A 13 16.02 3.12 10.30
C TYR A 13 15.76 2.47 8.93
N PRO A 14 16.12 3.13 7.82
CA PRO A 14 15.76 2.70 6.46
C PRO A 14 16.31 1.33 6.06
N ASN A 15 17.34 0.86 6.74
CA ASN A 15 17.95 -0.44 6.52
C ASN A 15 17.50 -1.47 7.57
N LEU A 16 16.40 -1.25 8.30
CA LEU A 16 15.91 -2.20 9.32
C LEU A 16 15.09 -3.35 8.69
N PHE A 17 14.30 -3.07 7.65
CA PHE A 17 13.44 -4.06 7.00
C PHE A 17 13.87 -4.30 5.55
N ALA A 18 13.72 -5.53 5.06
CA ALA A 18 13.96 -5.85 3.65
C ALA A 18 12.85 -5.32 2.74
N ALA A 19 11.61 -5.32 3.25
CA ALA A 19 10.45 -4.68 2.65
C ALA A 19 9.33 -4.49 3.68
N THR A 20 8.37 -3.63 3.34
CA THR A 20 7.27 -3.25 4.25
C THR A 20 5.91 -3.28 3.54
N LEU A 21 4.87 -3.70 4.25
CA LEU A 21 3.47 -3.61 3.80
C LEU A 21 2.71 -2.60 4.66
N TYR A 22 2.24 -1.52 4.04
CA TYR A 22 1.37 -0.51 4.64
C TYR A 22 -0.07 -0.76 4.20
N VAL A 23 -0.99 -0.89 5.17
CA VAL A 23 -2.43 -1.00 4.90
C VAL A 23 -3.13 0.11 5.65
N SER A 24 -3.89 0.94 4.93
CA SER A 24 -4.62 2.13 5.41
C SER A 24 -3.86 2.90 6.47
N SER A 25 -2.58 3.09 6.19
CA SER A 25 -1.66 3.84 7.03
C SER A 25 -1.69 5.30 6.61
N GLN A 26 -1.27 6.20 7.48
CA GLN A 26 -1.18 7.63 7.20
C GLN A 26 0.06 8.17 7.90
N TRP A 27 0.76 9.11 7.28
CA TRP A 27 1.85 9.84 7.90
C TRP A 27 2.08 11.16 7.16
N ASP A 28 2.87 12.03 7.76
CA ASP A 28 3.37 13.23 7.10
C ASP A 28 4.43 12.85 6.05
N VAL A 29 4.17 13.19 4.79
CA VAL A 29 5.03 12.80 3.66
C VAL A 29 6.41 13.45 3.73
N GLU A 30 6.54 14.63 4.34
CA GLU A 30 7.83 15.31 4.47
C GLU A 30 8.82 14.49 5.30
N GLN A 31 8.31 13.63 6.18
CA GLN A 31 9.10 12.73 6.99
C GLN A 31 9.37 11.38 6.31
N LEU A 32 8.87 11.14 5.09
CA LEU A 32 8.97 9.85 4.40
C LEU A 32 10.00 9.83 3.27
N GLU A 33 10.86 10.85 3.15
CA GLU A 33 11.84 10.95 2.06
C GLU A 33 12.65 9.65 1.86
N LYS A 34 13.08 9.01 2.97
CA LYS A 34 13.91 7.80 2.91
C LYS A 34 13.21 6.58 2.31
N LEU A 35 11.86 6.58 2.22
CA LEU A 35 11.12 5.48 1.58
C LEU A 35 11.40 5.38 0.09
N LYS A 36 11.93 6.44 -0.54
CA LYS A 36 12.25 6.46 -1.98
C LYS A 36 13.25 5.39 -2.43
N ASN A 37 14.05 4.88 -1.49
CA ASN A 37 15.04 3.83 -1.72
C ASN A 37 14.63 2.47 -1.14
N GLN A 38 13.37 2.31 -0.73
CA GLN A 38 12.88 1.14 -0.02
C GLN A 38 11.88 0.35 -0.85
N LYS A 39 11.75 -0.94 -0.51
CA LYS A 39 10.78 -1.83 -1.13
C LYS A 39 9.52 -1.85 -0.27
N PHE A 40 8.37 -1.51 -0.84
CA PHE A 40 7.11 -1.59 -0.12
C PHE A 40 5.87 -1.81 -0.99
N PHE A 41 4.83 -2.31 -0.34
CA PHE A 41 3.44 -2.14 -0.77
C PHE A 41 2.73 -1.11 0.09
N TYR A 42 1.90 -0.27 -0.51
CA TYR A 42 0.98 0.61 0.19
C TYR A 42 -0.43 0.45 -0.38
N ILE A 43 -1.30 -0.13 0.42
CA ILE A 43 -2.71 -0.39 0.12
C ILE A 43 -3.57 0.58 0.94
N ALA A 44 -4.48 1.30 0.29
CA ALA A 44 -5.42 2.21 0.95
C ALA A 44 -6.81 2.13 0.32
N SER A 45 -7.84 2.49 1.08
CA SER A 45 -9.18 2.69 0.51
C SER A 45 -9.37 4.13 0.06
N ALA A 46 -9.94 4.37 -1.12
CA ALA A 46 -10.22 5.72 -1.59
C ALA A 46 -11.25 6.47 -0.72
N GLY A 47 -12.14 5.77 -0.01
CA GLY A 47 -13.04 6.40 0.96
C GLY A 47 -12.43 6.60 2.36
N ASP A 48 -11.22 6.07 2.61
CA ASP A 48 -10.38 6.53 3.73
C ASP A 48 -9.58 7.75 3.25
N GLN A 49 -10.09 8.95 3.56
CA GLN A 49 -9.49 10.19 3.07
C GLN A 49 -8.08 10.43 3.60
N ASN A 50 -7.80 10.04 4.85
CA ASN A 50 -6.49 10.28 5.43
C ASN A 50 -5.43 9.35 4.81
N ALA A 51 -5.72 8.04 4.75
CA ALA A 51 -4.78 7.09 4.16
C ALA A 51 -4.62 7.30 2.66
N SER A 52 -5.71 7.56 1.92
CA SER A 52 -5.61 7.80 0.48
C SER A 52 -4.93 9.12 0.14
N THR A 53 -5.07 10.16 0.97
CA THR A 53 -4.30 11.40 0.83
C THR A 53 -2.82 11.16 1.09
N GLY A 54 -2.47 10.44 2.16
CA GLY A 54 -1.08 10.04 2.44
C GLY A 54 -0.47 9.24 1.30
N GLN A 55 -1.20 8.28 0.74
CA GLN A 55 -0.78 7.51 -0.42
C GLN A 55 -0.52 8.38 -1.65
N ARG A 56 -1.44 9.31 -1.97
CA ARG A 56 -1.28 10.26 -3.09
C ARG A 56 -0.08 11.19 -2.88
N ASN A 57 0.12 11.67 -1.67
CA ASN A 57 1.26 12.53 -1.32
C ASN A 57 2.57 11.78 -1.50
N LEU A 58 2.67 10.54 -1.03
CA LEU A 58 3.89 9.72 -1.22
C LEU A 58 4.16 9.44 -2.70
N MET A 59 3.14 9.11 -3.49
CA MET A 59 3.30 8.97 -4.95
C MET A 59 3.79 10.26 -5.62
N LYS A 60 3.30 11.42 -5.18
CA LYS A 60 3.75 12.73 -5.67
C LYS A 60 5.22 12.97 -5.33
N MET A 61 5.63 12.69 -4.09
CA MET A 61 7.03 12.79 -3.63
C MET A 61 7.95 11.89 -4.48
N LEU A 62 7.59 10.61 -4.67
CA LEU A 62 8.37 9.69 -5.51
C LEU A 62 8.51 10.20 -6.95
N LYS A 63 7.43 10.75 -7.52
CA LYS A 63 7.46 11.33 -8.87
C LYS A 63 8.39 12.55 -8.95
N GLN A 64 8.38 13.42 -7.95
CA GLN A 64 9.27 14.59 -7.87
C GLN A 64 10.75 14.15 -7.76
N ASP A 65 11.01 13.07 -7.06
CA ASP A 65 12.36 12.47 -6.90
C ASP A 65 12.75 11.52 -8.05
N HIS A 66 12.01 11.56 -9.16
CA HIS A 66 12.20 10.71 -10.34
C HIS A 66 12.19 9.19 -10.06
N GLN A 67 11.61 8.77 -8.93
CA GLN A 67 11.46 7.37 -8.57
C GLN A 67 10.26 6.75 -9.26
N LYS A 68 10.49 5.60 -9.89
CA LYS A 68 9.45 4.83 -10.57
C LYS A 68 8.70 3.97 -9.55
N TYR A 69 7.38 4.04 -9.59
CA TYR A 69 6.50 3.18 -8.81
C TYR A 69 5.46 2.51 -9.71
N SER A 70 4.81 1.47 -9.19
CA SER A 70 3.66 0.83 -9.83
C SER A 70 2.41 1.21 -9.06
N GLN A 71 1.29 1.40 -9.76
CA GLN A 71 -0.01 1.62 -9.11
C GLN A 71 -1.14 0.90 -9.85
N THR A 72 -2.18 0.51 -9.12
CA THR A 72 -3.46 0.05 -9.65
C THR A 72 -4.62 0.43 -8.74
N THR A 73 -5.82 0.54 -9.31
CA THR A 73 -7.06 0.77 -8.57
C THR A 73 -7.98 -0.43 -8.78
N LEU A 74 -8.43 -1.06 -7.70
CA LEU A 74 -9.20 -2.30 -7.72
C LEU A 74 -10.53 -2.14 -6.98
N ASP A 75 -11.54 -2.88 -7.40
CA ASP A 75 -12.75 -3.07 -6.60
C ASP A 75 -12.47 -4.14 -5.53
N ALA A 76 -12.70 -3.81 -4.26
CA ALA A 76 -12.46 -4.72 -3.14
C ALA A 76 -13.38 -5.97 -3.17
N ASN A 77 -14.42 -5.97 -4.00
CA ASN A 77 -15.37 -7.08 -4.15
C ASN A 77 -15.09 -8.00 -5.33
N LEU A 78 -14.04 -7.72 -6.13
CA LEU A 78 -13.58 -8.67 -7.15
C LEU A 78 -13.25 -10.02 -6.52
N SER A 79 -13.36 -11.09 -7.32
CA SER A 79 -12.96 -12.41 -6.87
C SER A 79 -11.48 -12.43 -6.45
N PRO A 80 -11.07 -13.33 -5.54
CA PRO A 80 -9.67 -13.46 -5.17
C PRO A 80 -8.73 -13.67 -6.37
N SER A 81 -9.17 -14.43 -7.38
CA SER A 81 -8.42 -14.67 -8.62
C SER A 81 -8.20 -13.37 -9.41
N GLU A 82 -9.26 -12.59 -9.64
CA GLU A 82 -9.16 -11.33 -10.40
C GLU A 82 -8.25 -10.32 -9.71
N LYS A 83 -8.36 -10.17 -8.38
CA LYS A 83 -7.44 -9.33 -7.60
C LYS A 83 -6.00 -9.79 -7.76
N ASN A 84 -5.76 -11.10 -7.65
CA ASN A 84 -4.42 -11.66 -7.75
C ASN A 84 -3.81 -11.46 -9.14
N THR A 85 -4.59 -11.66 -10.21
CA THR A 85 -4.18 -11.42 -11.60
C THR A 85 -3.82 -9.95 -11.81
N ALA A 86 -4.65 -9.01 -11.36
CA ALA A 86 -4.37 -7.59 -11.51
C ALA A 86 -3.11 -7.15 -10.74
N VAL A 87 -2.85 -7.75 -9.57
CA VAL A 87 -1.62 -7.48 -8.81
C VAL A 87 -0.40 -8.16 -9.43
N ASN A 88 -0.52 -9.32 -10.07
CA ASN A 88 0.60 -9.88 -10.84
C ASN A 88 0.99 -8.95 -12.01
N GLN A 89 0.01 -8.44 -12.76
CA GLN A 89 0.25 -7.45 -13.83
C GLN A 89 0.90 -6.15 -13.30
N LEU A 90 0.56 -5.76 -12.06
CA LEU A 90 1.22 -4.65 -11.37
C LEU A 90 2.70 -4.96 -11.11
N LEU A 91 2.99 -6.16 -10.60
CA LEU A 91 4.33 -6.63 -10.23
C LEU A 91 5.23 -6.87 -11.45
N ASP A 92 4.68 -7.21 -12.61
CA ASP A 92 5.42 -7.34 -13.88
C ASP A 92 6.15 -6.04 -14.27
N LYS A 93 5.73 -4.89 -13.71
CA LYS A 93 6.42 -3.59 -13.88
C LYS A 93 7.75 -3.52 -13.13
N ASN A 94 8.07 -4.50 -12.29
CA ASN A 94 9.28 -4.66 -11.51
C ASN A 94 9.68 -3.38 -10.75
N ARG A 95 8.81 -2.93 -9.85
CA ARG A 95 8.99 -1.72 -9.04
C ARG A 95 9.20 -2.06 -7.57
N GLN A 96 9.98 -1.24 -6.89
CA GLN A 96 10.21 -1.36 -5.45
C GLN A 96 9.05 -0.77 -4.64
N ALA A 97 8.47 0.34 -5.12
CA ALA A 97 7.27 0.93 -4.56
C ALA A 97 6.03 0.50 -5.35
N ASN A 98 5.09 -0.17 -4.69
CA ASN A 98 3.87 -0.70 -5.29
C ASN A 98 2.63 -0.18 -4.55
N PHE A 99 1.65 0.34 -5.29
CA PHE A 99 0.45 0.96 -4.72
C PHE A 99 -0.82 0.26 -5.19
N ILE A 100 -1.73 -0.01 -4.25
CA ILE A 100 -3.08 -0.50 -4.54
C ILE A 100 -4.07 0.47 -3.89
N THR A 101 -5.03 0.96 -4.67
CA THR A 101 -6.14 1.76 -4.15
C THR A 101 -7.44 0.99 -4.31
N TRP A 102 -8.16 0.74 -3.22
CA TRP A 102 -9.53 0.23 -3.33
C TRP A 102 -10.46 1.35 -3.80
N LYS A 103 -11.37 1.05 -4.72
CA LYS A 103 -12.44 1.99 -5.12
C LYS A 103 -13.28 2.34 -3.89
N ALA A 104 -13.65 3.62 -3.76
CA ALA A 104 -14.46 4.10 -2.64
C ALA A 104 -15.77 3.30 -2.52
N GLY A 105 -16.20 3.05 -1.29
CA GLY A 105 -17.37 2.25 -0.93
C GLY A 105 -17.18 0.74 -1.05
N THR A 106 -16.23 0.26 -1.86
CA THR A 106 -16.16 -1.19 -2.17
C THR A 106 -15.74 -2.04 -0.97
N VAL A 107 -14.90 -1.51 -0.07
CA VAL A 107 -14.50 -2.23 1.16
C VAL A 107 -15.66 -2.37 2.17
N MET A 108 -16.73 -1.58 2.05
CA MET A 108 -17.82 -1.58 3.03
C MET A 108 -18.84 -2.70 2.79
N LYS A 109 -18.93 -3.22 1.56
CA LYS A 109 -20.04 -4.11 1.13
C LYS A 109 -20.21 -5.36 2.02
N TYR A 110 -19.11 -5.93 2.48
CA TYR A 110 -19.09 -7.16 3.30
C TYR A 110 -18.41 -6.97 4.64
N SER A 111 -18.11 -5.72 5.03
CA SER A 111 -17.44 -5.42 6.28
C SER A 111 -18.45 -5.00 7.33
N ASP A 112 -18.28 -5.49 8.55
CA ASP A 112 -19.05 -5.07 9.74
C ASP A 112 -18.47 -3.77 10.37
N LYS A 113 -17.40 -3.24 9.79
CA LYS A 113 -16.70 -2.07 10.30
C LYS A 113 -17.45 -0.77 9.98
N PRO A 114 -17.38 0.24 10.85
CA PRO A 114 -18.18 1.47 10.68
C PRO A 114 -17.64 2.41 9.61
N ILE A 115 -16.35 2.30 9.25
CA ILE A 115 -15.67 3.22 8.33
C ILE A 115 -14.69 2.47 7.43
N GLU A 116 -14.41 3.03 6.25
CA GLU A 116 -13.52 2.43 5.25
C GLU A 116 -12.09 2.20 5.75
N HIS A 117 -11.60 3.07 6.64
CA HIS A 117 -10.30 2.89 7.29
C HIS A 117 -10.21 1.49 7.91
N ASN A 118 -11.19 1.12 8.72
CA ASN A 118 -11.22 -0.17 9.40
C ASN A 118 -11.60 -1.32 8.47
N ALA A 119 -12.55 -1.10 7.55
CA ALA A 119 -12.98 -2.13 6.62
C ALA A 119 -11.87 -2.57 5.66
N SER A 120 -10.97 -1.65 5.28
CA SER A 120 -9.89 -1.93 4.33
C SER A 120 -8.90 -3.02 4.80
N PHE A 121 -8.76 -3.26 6.10
CA PHE A 121 -7.89 -4.29 6.65
C PHE A 121 -8.39 -5.69 6.30
N ASP A 122 -9.70 -5.88 6.16
CA ASP A 122 -10.32 -7.16 5.78
C ASP A 122 -9.88 -7.62 4.37
N PHE A 123 -9.42 -6.67 3.53
CA PHE A 123 -9.02 -6.91 2.14
C PHE A 123 -7.52 -6.77 1.90
N GLY A 124 -6.86 -5.84 2.60
CA GLY A 124 -5.46 -5.50 2.36
C GLY A 124 -4.47 -6.67 2.54
N TYR A 125 -4.82 -7.66 3.37
CA TYR A 125 -3.95 -8.81 3.67
C TYR A 125 -4.28 -10.08 2.89
N THR A 126 -5.31 -10.06 2.04
CA THR A 126 -5.85 -11.29 1.44
C THR A 126 -5.28 -11.62 0.06
N ILE A 127 -4.51 -10.72 -0.55
CA ILE A 127 -3.99 -10.89 -1.91
C ILE A 127 -2.71 -11.75 -1.88
N PRO A 128 -2.72 -12.98 -2.47
CA PRO A 128 -1.56 -13.88 -2.41
C PRO A 128 -0.30 -13.28 -3.03
N SER A 129 -0.39 -12.62 -4.19
CA SER A 129 0.76 -12.01 -4.87
C SER A 129 1.44 -10.90 -4.07
N VAL A 130 0.70 -10.11 -3.29
CA VAL A 130 1.29 -9.13 -2.35
C VAL A 130 2.13 -9.86 -1.28
N ARG A 131 1.57 -10.90 -0.67
CA ARG A 131 2.27 -11.69 0.37
C ARG A 131 3.50 -12.38 -0.19
N ASN A 132 3.37 -13.05 -1.33
CA ASN A 132 4.49 -13.72 -2.00
C ASN A 132 5.60 -12.73 -2.35
N TRP A 133 5.25 -11.56 -2.88
CA TRP A 133 6.23 -10.52 -3.15
C TRP A 133 6.95 -10.08 -1.87
N LEU A 134 6.22 -9.88 -0.76
CA LEU A 134 6.80 -9.47 0.52
C LEU A 134 7.79 -10.51 1.07
N PHE A 135 7.41 -11.79 1.05
CA PHE A 135 8.26 -12.89 1.55
C PHE A 135 9.48 -13.18 0.67
N ASN A 136 9.46 -12.75 -0.60
CA ASN A 136 10.60 -12.90 -1.50
C ASN A 136 11.66 -11.79 -1.36
N GLN A 137 11.50 -10.85 -0.44
CA GLN A 137 12.47 -9.77 -0.24
C GLN A 137 13.55 -10.17 0.77
N SER A 138 14.80 -9.89 0.44
CA SER A 138 15.97 -10.04 1.30
C SER A 138 16.84 -8.78 1.31
N LYS A 139 17.77 -8.72 2.26
CA LYS A 139 18.88 -7.75 2.28
C LYS A 139 20.18 -8.41 1.83
#